data_AF-A0A6C0Y627-F1
#
_entry.id   AF-A0A6C0Y627-F1
#
_cell.length_a   1.000
_cell.length_b   1.000
_cell.length_c   1.000
_cell.angle_alpha   90.00
_cell.angle_beta   90.00
_cell.angle_gamma   90.00
#
_symmetry.space_group_name_H-M   'P 1'
#
loop_
_entity.id
_entity.type
_entity.pdbx_description
1 polymer ?
#
loop_
_entity_poly.entity_id
_entity_poly.type
_entity_poly.pdbx_seq_one_letter_code
_entity_poly.pdbx_strand_id
1 'polypeptide(L)'
;MKKRVNVTTTTSNTTKSSNSPTQQVSLKPEAELHLLVGSAYGTGEKESPYGHTAVYIKVQGKEYIYDFGRYGRIKPETFGPFTLSGASSPRGEGILKVWSSFSAYIEEENRQGANSGRSRTTYAYGYKIFDSQANLVINYYNNLIKSSLSVQNTTHYKRYKLNQDYFALGPNCTTQSLDATKKAIPSMAKSGHRFVNSDKVLPTTAKLAFKASKYEMPNYLFLPDNLNDYLKESPDVKVNIKNTYRINR
;
A
#
# COMPACT_ATOMS: atom_id res chain seq x y z
N MET A 1 91.03 -31.64 -14.88
CA MET A 1 89.75 -32.09 -14.30
C MET A 1 88.77 -30.91 -14.22
N LYS A 2 87.75 -30.87 -15.08
CA LYS A 2 86.57 -29.98 -14.94
C LYS A 2 85.34 -30.87 -15.08
N LYS A 3 84.65 -31.11 -13.97
CA LYS A 3 83.45 -31.97 -13.88
C LYS A 3 82.24 -31.14 -14.34
N ARG A 4 81.57 -31.58 -15.42
CA ARG A 4 80.27 -31.04 -15.86
C ARG A 4 79.21 -31.44 -14.83
N VAL A 5 78.41 -30.48 -14.37
CA VAL A 5 77.21 -30.71 -13.55
C VAL A 5 76.00 -30.54 -14.47
N ASN A 6 75.23 -31.62 -14.64
CA ASN A 6 73.95 -31.59 -15.35
C ASN A 6 72.89 -30.95 -14.45
N VAL A 7 72.20 -29.95 -14.98
CA VAL A 7 71.00 -29.36 -14.36
C VAL A 7 69.78 -30.10 -14.90
N THR A 8 69.08 -30.81 -14.02
CA THR A 8 67.81 -31.46 -14.31
C THR A 8 66.68 -30.44 -14.17
N THR A 9 66.01 -30.12 -15.27
CA THR A 9 64.85 -29.22 -15.28
C THR A 9 63.61 -30.01 -14.83
N THR A 10 63.10 -29.71 -13.63
CA THR A 10 61.85 -30.28 -13.12
C THR A 10 60.67 -29.51 -13.72
N THR A 11 59.93 -30.14 -14.63
CA THR A 11 58.69 -29.60 -15.20
C THR A 11 57.57 -29.70 -14.18
N SER A 12 57.12 -28.55 -13.67
CA SER A 12 55.97 -28.42 -12.78
C SER A 12 54.67 -28.61 -13.55
N ASN A 13 54.01 -29.74 -13.35
CA ASN A 13 52.64 -29.96 -13.82
C ASN A 13 51.67 -29.11 -12.98
N THR A 14 51.31 -27.93 -13.49
CA THR A 14 50.15 -27.18 -13.00
C THR A 14 48.86 -27.94 -13.37
N THR A 15 48.28 -28.62 -12.38
CA THR A 15 46.90 -29.10 -12.43
C THR A 15 45.95 -27.92 -12.57
N LYS A 16 45.33 -27.78 -13.75
CA LYS A 16 44.18 -26.89 -13.94
C LYS A 16 43.01 -27.42 -13.12
N SER A 17 42.77 -26.80 -11.96
CA SER A 17 41.50 -26.94 -11.23
C SER A 17 40.38 -26.36 -12.11
N SER A 18 39.63 -27.23 -12.79
CA SER A 18 38.40 -26.84 -13.47
C SER A 18 37.33 -26.60 -12.40
N ASN A 19 37.11 -25.33 -12.04
CA ASN A 19 35.93 -24.97 -11.25
C ASN A 19 34.68 -25.34 -12.06
N SER A 20 33.82 -26.20 -11.50
CA SER A 20 32.52 -26.56 -12.08
C SER A 20 31.72 -25.29 -12.42
N PRO A 21 30.95 -25.28 -13.53
CA PRO A 21 30.17 -24.11 -13.90
C PRO A 21 29.14 -23.83 -12.80
N THR A 22 29.29 -22.69 -12.12
CA THR A 22 28.31 -22.21 -11.14
C THR A 22 26.98 -22.05 -11.84
N GLN A 23 26.01 -22.92 -11.54
CA GLN A 23 24.67 -22.85 -12.12
C GLN A 23 24.05 -21.50 -11.72
N GLN A 24 23.86 -20.60 -12.70
CA GLN A 24 23.14 -19.35 -12.47
C GLN A 24 21.67 -19.68 -12.20
N VAL A 25 21.30 -19.77 -10.92
CA VAL A 25 19.90 -19.80 -10.51
C VAL A 25 19.34 -18.39 -10.69
N SER A 26 18.57 -18.17 -11.76
CA SER A 26 17.82 -16.93 -11.93
C SER A 26 16.85 -16.78 -10.77
N LEU A 27 17.09 -15.81 -9.88
CA LEU A 27 16.15 -15.46 -8.82
C LEU A 27 14.83 -15.04 -9.46
N LYS A 28 13.74 -15.71 -9.10
CA LYS A 28 12.40 -15.35 -9.53
C LYS A 28 11.68 -14.58 -8.41
N PRO A 29 10.93 -13.53 -8.75
CA PRO A 29 10.09 -12.84 -7.78
C PRO A 29 8.87 -13.71 -7.47
N GLU A 30 8.92 -14.40 -6.33
CA GLU A 30 7.84 -15.28 -5.84
C GLU A 30 6.94 -14.61 -4.80
N ALA A 31 7.37 -13.47 -4.23
CA ALA A 31 6.54 -12.68 -3.34
C ALA A 31 5.57 -11.80 -4.14
N GLU A 32 4.44 -11.47 -3.52
CA GLU A 32 3.42 -10.61 -4.10
C GLU A 32 3.18 -9.39 -3.21
N LEU A 33 3.04 -8.23 -3.83
CA LEU A 33 2.60 -7.00 -3.18
C LEU A 33 1.39 -6.47 -3.93
N HIS A 34 0.28 -6.26 -3.23
CA HIS A 34 -0.98 -5.81 -3.79
C HIS A 34 -1.41 -4.49 -3.17
N LEU A 35 -1.79 -3.55 -4.03
CA LEU A 35 -2.62 -2.41 -3.65
C LEU A 35 -4.08 -2.85 -3.76
N LEU A 36 -4.79 -2.89 -2.63
CA LEU A 36 -6.21 -3.21 -2.55
C LEU A 36 -6.99 -1.90 -2.56
N VAL A 37 -7.75 -1.65 -3.61
CA VAL A 37 -8.49 -0.41 -3.80
C VAL A 37 -9.98 -0.71 -3.76
N GLY A 38 -10.61 -0.39 -2.63
CA GLY A 38 -12.05 -0.51 -2.45
C GLY A 38 -12.76 0.74 -2.96
N SER A 39 -13.80 0.55 -3.78
CA SER A 39 -14.64 1.65 -4.25
C SER A 39 -15.41 2.29 -3.11
N ALA A 40 -15.88 3.53 -3.29
CA ALA A 40 -16.92 4.07 -2.41
C ALA A 40 -18.17 3.18 -2.39
N TYR A 41 -18.99 3.32 -1.34
CA TYR A 41 -20.17 2.50 -1.07
C TYR A 41 -21.25 3.31 -0.35
N GLY A 42 -22.48 2.81 -0.34
CA GLY A 42 -23.63 3.49 0.24
C GLY A 42 -24.47 4.26 -0.78
N THR A 43 -25.69 4.59 -0.39
CA THR A 43 -26.59 5.60 -0.99
C THR A 43 -27.34 6.28 0.15
N GLY A 44 -27.30 7.62 0.25
CA GLY A 44 -27.94 8.41 1.31
C GLY A 44 -27.02 8.77 2.50
N GLU A 45 -27.59 9.07 3.68
CA GLU A 45 -26.83 9.61 4.83
C GLU A 45 -25.78 8.65 5.45
N LYS A 46 -25.76 7.39 5.00
CA LYS A 46 -24.76 6.36 5.39
C LYS A 46 -23.69 6.16 4.30
N GLU A 47 -23.40 7.20 3.55
CA GLU A 47 -22.38 7.22 2.51
C GLU A 47 -20.96 7.31 3.10
N SER A 48 -20.04 6.53 2.52
CA SER A 48 -18.64 6.96 2.43
C SER A 48 -18.38 7.25 0.96
N PRO A 49 -18.42 8.54 0.53
CA PRO A 49 -18.05 8.90 -0.84
C PRO A 49 -16.58 8.57 -1.11
N TYR A 50 -15.82 8.30 -0.06
CA TYR A 50 -14.45 7.83 -0.12
C TYR A 50 -14.40 6.31 -0.28
N GLY A 51 -13.62 5.87 -1.27
CA GLY A 51 -13.13 4.50 -1.32
C GLY A 51 -12.16 4.21 -0.18
N HIS A 52 -11.40 3.13 -0.29
CA HIS A 52 -10.35 2.80 0.67
C HIS A 52 -9.14 2.19 -0.02
N THR A 53 -7.96 2.28 0.59
CA THR A 53 -6.76 1.61 0.09
C THR A 53 -6.06 0.87 1.23
N ALA A 54 -5.69 -0.37 0.97
CA ALA A 54 -4.89 -1.19 1.87
C ALA A 54 -3.76 -1.88 1.10
N VAL A 55 -2.77 -2.38 1.84
CA VAL A 55 -1.64 -3.14 1.30
C VAL A 55 -1.75 -4.60 1.71
N TYR A 56 -1.67 -5.52 0.76
CA TYR A 56 -1.52 -6.96 1.01
C TYR A 56 -0.18 -7.45 0.48
N ILE A 57 0.49 -8.27 1.29
CA ILE A 57 1.78 -8.88 0.96
C ILE A 57 1.66 -10.37 1.19
N LYS A 58 2.10 -11.15 0.20
CA LYS A 58 2.28 -12.60 0.30
C LYS A 58 3.76 -12.92 0.13
N VAL A 59 4.39 -13.47 1.15
CA VAL A 59 5.82 -13.82 1.12
C VAL A 59 6.04 -15.10 1.91
N GLN A 60 6.71 -16.08 1.31
CA GLN A 60 7.03 -17.37 1.95
C GLN A 60 5.81 -18.06 2.57
N GLY A 61 4.67 -18.02 1.87
CA GLY A 61 3.40 -18.61 2.33
C GLY A 61 2.69 -17.85 3.46
N LYS A 62 3.24 -16.72 3.92
CA LYS A 62 2.63 -15.85 4.93
C LYS A 62 1.93 -14.67 4.27
N GLU A 63 0.86 -14.23 4.91
CA GLU A 63 0.04 -13.11 4.50
C GLU A 63 0.16 -11.95 5.48
N TYR A 64 0.33 -10.73 4.96
CA TYR A 64 0.35 -9.50 5.75
C TYR A 64 -0.60 -8.50 5.10
N ILE A 65 -1.57 -8.00 5.86
CA ILE A 65 -2.55 -7.03 5.37
C ILE A 65 -2.52 -5.84 6.30
N TYR A 66 -2.18 -4.69 5.73
CA TYR A 66 -2.06 -3.43 6.43
C TYR A 66 -3.10 -2.44 5.91
N ASP A 67 -3.94 -1.99 6.82
CA ASP A 67 -5.12 -1.21 6.53
C ASP A 67 -5.11 0.04 7.43
N PHE A 68 -4.65 1.16 6.89
CA PHE A 68 -4.64 2.42 7.62
C PHE A 68 -5.82 3.29 7.24
N GLY A 69 -6.53 3.79 8.24
CA GLY A 69 -7.66 4.66 8.01
C GLY A 69 -8.07 5.44 9.24
N ARG A 70 -9.13 6.23 9.05
CA ARG A 70 -9.76 7.00 10.11
C ARG A 70 -10.74 6.12 10.89
N TYR A 71 -10.21 5.19 11.67
CA TYR A 71 -11.02 4.24 12.46
C TYR A 71 -11.13 4.61 13.95
N GLY A 72 -10.50 5.71 14.37
CA GLY A 72 -10.56 6.21 15.74
C GLY A 72 -11.48 7.43 15.86
N ARG A 73 -11.18 8.30 16.82
CA ARG A 73 -11.94 9.53 17.04
C ARG A 73 -11.79 10.48 15.86
N ILE A 74 -12.91 11.05 15.42
CA ILE A 74 -12.92 12.12 14.43
C ILE A 74 -12.49 13.42 15.12
N LYS A 75 -11.60 14.18 14.47
CA LYS A 75 -11.11 15.48 14.95
C LYS A 75 -11.70 16.58 14.08
N PRO A 76 -12.07 17.74 14.61
CA PRO A 76 -12.48 18.87 13.76
C PRO A 76 -11.33 19.34 12.86
N GLU A 77 -11.67 19.94 11.73
CA GLU A 77 -10.69 20.58 10.83
C GLU A 77 -11.21 21.92 10.36
N THR A 78 -10.36 22.94 10.39
CA THR A 78 -10.71 24.31 10.00
C THR A 78 -10.09 24.66 8.66
N PHE A 79 -10.92 25.13 7.73
CA PHE A 79 -10.56 25.65 6.42
C PHE A 79 -11.05 27.10 6.31
N GLY A 80 -10.16 28.06 6.58
CA GLY A 80 -10.53 29.48 6.62
C GLY A 80 -11.64 29.73 7.66
N PRO A 81 -12.80 30.30 7.28
CA PRO A 81 -13.88 30.59 8.24
C PRO A 81 -14.76 29.36 8.56
N PHE A 82 -14.54 28.21 7.92
CA PHE A 82 -15.36 27.01 8.12
C PHE A 82 -14.64 25.98 8.99
N THR A 83 -15.35 25.46 10.00
CA THR A 83 -14.88 24.30 10.78
C THR A 83 -15.76 23.10 10.49
N LEU A 84 -15.16 22.06 9.90
CA LEU A 84 -15.80 20.77 9.64
C LEU A 84 -15.64 19.88 10.86
N SER A 85 -16.73 19.25 11.30
CA SER A 85 -16.76 18.37 12.48
C SER A 85 -17.65 17.14 12.23
N GLY A 86 -17.58 16.15 13.13
CA GLY A 86 -18.31 14.89 12.98
C GLY A 86 -17.98 14.20 11.64
N ALA A 87 -18.96 13.53 11.04
CA ALA A 87 -18.77 12.79 9.78
C ALA A 87 -18.20 13.64 8.63
N SER A 88 -18.48 14.95 8.63
CA SER A 88 -18.03 15.89 7.59
C SER A 88 -16.56 16.31 7.71
N SER A 89 -15.94 16.14 8.88
CA SER A 89 -14.51 16.44 9.02
C SER A 89 -13.71 15.50 8.11
N PRO A 90 -12.58 15.95 7.54
CA PRO A 90 -11.60 15.09 6.88
C PRO A 90 -10.50 14.55 7.81
N ARG A 91 -10.46 14.97 9.09
CA ARG A 91 -9.40 14.62 10.05
C ARG A 91 -9.87 13.60 11.09
N GLY A 92 -8.96 12.79 11.61
CA GLY A 92 -9.20 11.96 12.79
C GLY A 92 -7.94 11.22 13.24
N GLU A 93 -8.08 10.39 14.27
CA GLU A 93 -6.99 9.51 14.68
C GLU A 93 -6.63 8.53 13.56
N GLY A 94 -5.34 8.44 13.26
CA GLY A 94 -4.81 7.48 12.31
C GLY A 94 -4.68 6.11 12.95
N ILE A 95 -5.49 5.14 12.49
CA ILE A 95 -5.49 3.78 13.01
C ILE A 95 -5.00 2.83 11.92
N LEU A 96 -3.96 2.07 12.23
CA LEU A 96 -3.52 0.93 11.44
C LEU A 96 -4.18 -0.34 11.96
N LYS A 97 -4.98 -0.99 11.12
CA LYS A 97 -5.43 -2.36 11.29
C LYS A 97 -4.41 -3.30 10.65
N VAL A 98 -4.05 -4.34 11.39
CA VAL A 98 -3.29 -5.48 10.89
C VAL A 98 -4.22 -6.69 10.92
N TRP A 99 -4.62 -7.18 9.75
CA TRP A 99 -5.57 -8.28 9.64
C TRP A 99 -4.91 -9.64 9.81
N SER A 100 -5.65 -10.60 10.35
CA SER A 100 -5.18 -11.97 10.59
C SER A 100 -5.18 -12.84 9.34
N SER A 101 -6.01 -12.53 8.34
CA SER A 101 -6.05 -13.22 7.04
C SER A 101 -6.58 -12.31 5.94
N PHE A 102 -6.25 -12.64 4.69
CA PHE A 102 -6.80 -11.94 3.53
C PHE A 102 -8.32 -12.14 3.39
N SER A 103 -8.82 -13.33 3.75
CA SER A 103 -10.26 -13.64 3.72
C SER A 103 -11.07 -12.73 4.65
N ALA A 104 -10.61 -12.55 5.90
CA ALA A 104 -11.29 -11.70 6.87
C ALA A 104 -11.33 -10.23 6.43
N TYR A 105 -10.26 -9.74 5.80
CA TYR A 105 -10.23 -8.40 5.22
C TYR A 105 -11.26 -8.25 4.09
N ILE A 106 -11.28 -9.18 3.13
CA ILE A 106 -12.22 -9.12 1.99
C ILE A 106 -13.66 -9.26 2.45
N GLU A 107 -13.94 -10.10 3.45
CA GLU A 107 -15.29 -10.23 4.03
C GLU A 107 -15.78 -8.90 4.62
N GLU A 108 -14.95 -8.19 5.40
CA GLU A 108 -15.33 -6.89 5.96
C GLU A 108 -15.50 -5.82 4.87
N GLU A 109 -14.61 -5.77 3.86
CA GLU A 109 -14.76 -4.83 2.75
C GLU A 109 -16.05 -5.10 1.97
N ASN A 110 -16.36 -6.36 1.69
CA ASN A 110 -17.57 -6.77 0.98
C ASN A 110 -18.86 -6.42 1.74
N ARG A 111 -18.82 -6.43 3.07
CA ARG A 111 -19.95 -6.04 3.93
C ARG A 111 -20.26 -4.54 3.83
N GLN A 112 -19.31 -3.71 3.41
CA GLN A 112 -19.52 -2.27 3.30
C GLN A 112 -20.56 -1.93 2.23
N GLY A 113 -21.65 -1.29 2.65
CA GLY A 113 -22.75 -0.92 1.76
C GLY A 113 -23.60 -2.10 1.28
N ALA A 114 -23.45 -3.30 1.85
CA ALA A 114 -24.18 -4.51 1.44
C ALA A 114 -25.71 -4.30 1.46
N ASN A 115 -26.21 -3.52 2.43
CA ASN A 115 -27.62 -3.20 2.60
C ASN A 115 -28.00 -1.81 2.05
N SER A 116 -27.24 -1.30 1.08
CA SER A 116 -27.48 0.00 0.44
C SER A 116 -27.64 -0.15 -1.07
N GLY A 117 -27.94 0.96 -1.76
CA GLY A 117 -28.02 0.99 -3.22
C GLY A 117 -26.68 0.75 -3.93
N ARG A 118 -25.55 0.75 -3.20
CA ARG A 118 -24.21 0.51 -3.75
C ARG A 118 -23.29 -0.21 -2.76
N SER A 119 -23.01 -1.49 -3.03
CA SER A 119 -22.01 -2.24 -2.29
C SER A 119 -20.59 -1.89 -2.72
N ARG A 120 -19.64 -2.03 -1.80
CA ARG A 120 -18.22 -1.89 -2.10
C ARG A 120 -17.73 -3.00 -3.06
N THR A 121 -16.83 -2.62 -3.97
CA THR A 121 -16.04 -3.54 -4.79
C THR A 121 -14.57 -3.26 -4.52
N THR A 122 -13.79 -4.30 -4.21
CA THR A 122 -12.35 -4.20 -3.97
C THR A 122 -11.56 -4.74 -5.15
N TYR A 123 -10.75 -3.88 -5.75
CA TYR A 123 -9.84 -4.22 -6.84
C TYR A 123 -8.43 -4.46 -6.26
N ALA A 124 -7.84 -5.63 -6.51
CA ALA A 124 -6.48 -5.91 -6.11
C ALA A 124 -5.54 -5.79 -7.32
N TYR A 125 -4.56 -4.91 -7.21
CA TYR A 125 -3.50 -4.69 -8.20
C TYR A 125 -2.17 -5.22 -7.65
N GLY A 126 -1.79 -6.42 -8.09
CA GLY A 126 -0.64 -7.15 -7.59
C GLY A 126 0.61 -7.00 -8.47
N TYR A 127 1.76 -6.99 -7.79
CA TYR A 127 3.09 -6.94 -8.36
C TYR A 127 3.89 -8.13 -7.84
N LYS A 128 4.59 -8.83 -8.75
CA LYS A 128 5.56 -9.84 -8.36
C LYS A 128 6.86 -9.14 -7.96
N ILE A 129 7.30 -9.36 -6.72
CA ILE A 129 8.49 -8.75 -6.14
C ILE A 129 9.37 -9.81 -5.49
N PHE A 130 10.61 -9.45 -5.16
CA PHE A 130 11.49 -10.32 -4.37
C PHE A 130 11.11 -10.28 -2.89
N ASP A 131 11.42 -11.36 -2.15
CA ASP A 131 11.24 -11.45 -0.70
C ASP A 131 11.91 -10.28 0.03
N SER A 132 13.09 -9.86 -0.42
CA SER A 132 13.80 -8.71 0.14
C SER A 132 12.99 -7.40 0.01
N GLN A 133 12.31 -7.20 -1.12
CA GLN A 133 11.44 -6.05 -1.34
C GLN A 133 10.17 -6.13 -0.49
N ALA A 134 9.56 -7.32 -0.37
CA ALA A 134 8.41 -7.54 0.51
C ALA A 134 8.75 -7.19 1.96
N ASN A 135 9.93 -7.60 2.42
CA ASN A 135 10.43 -7.30 3.76
C ASN A 135 10.65 -5.80 4.00
N LEU A 136 11.00 -5.00 2.98
CA LEU A 136 11.08 -3.54 3.12
C LEU A 136 9.72 -2.93 3.48
N VAL A 137 8.64 -3.43 2.88
CA VAL A 137 7.28 -2.96 3.15
C VAL A 137 6.80 -3.44 4.53
N ILE A 138 7.04 -4.71 4.87
CA ILE A 138 6.72 -5.27 6.19
C ILE A 138 7.46 -4.48 7.30
N ASN A 139 8.75 -4.20 7.09
CA ASN A 139 9.56 -3.43 8.05
C ASN A 139 9.08 -1.98 8.21
N TYR A 140 8.61 -1.35 7.13
CA TYR A 140 7.99 -0.04 7.20
C TYR A 140 6.80 -0.04 8.18
N TYR A 141 5.88 -1.00 8.06
CA TYR A 141 4.74 -1.11 8.97
C TYR A 141 5.14 -1.52 10.39
N ASN A 142 6.08 -2.46 10.54
CA ASN A 142 6.59 -2.84 11.86
C ASN A 142 7.19 -1.63 12.60
N ASN A 143 7.88 -0.74 11.90
CA ASN A 143 8.41 0.49 12.50
C ASN A 143 7.32 1.47 12.91
N LEU A 144 6.23 1.60 12.13
CA LEU A 144 5.05 2.37 12.55
C LEU A 144 4.44 1.76 13.83
N ILE A 145 4.32 0.44 13.89
CA ILE A 145 3.73 -0.29 15.03
C ILE A 145 4.58 -0.13 16.30
N LYS A 146 5.92 -0.16 16.20
CA LYS A 146 6.82 -0.02 17.38
C LYS A 146 6.60 1.25 18.19
N SER A 147 6.19 2.33 17.54
CA SER A 147 5.95 3.64 18.17
C SER A 147 4.46 3.95 18.40
N SER A 148 3.59 2.96 18.16
CA SER A 148 2.14 3.11 18.22
C SER A 148 1.55 2.68 19.56
N LEU A 149 0.31 3.07 19.82
CA LEU A 149 -0.50 2.57 20.92
C LEU A 149 -1.41 1.43 20.43
N SER A 150 -1.29 0.23 21.01
CA SER A 150 -2.27 -0.84 20.78
C SER A 150 -3.61 -0.45 21.41
N VAL A 151 -4.67 -0.37 20.61
CA VAL A 151 -5.99 0.08 21.07
C VAL A 151 -7.07 -1.01 21.00
N GLN A 152 -6.86 -2.07 20.22
CA GLN A 152 -7.79 -3.20 20.15
C GLN A 152 -7.09 -4.45 19.62
N ASN A 153 -7.50 -5.61 20.12
CA ASN A 153 -7.15 -6.91 19.56
C ASN A 153 -8.43 -7.73 19.41
N THR A 154 -8.67 -8.26 18.21
CA THR A 154 -9.82 -9.11 17.88
C THR A 154 -9.32 -10.37 17.18
N THR A 155 -10.22 -11.34 16.97
CA THR A 155 -9.91 -12.55 16.18
C THR A 155 -9.49 -12.22 14.73
N HIS A 156 -9.99 -11.12 14.17
CA HIS A 156 -9.79 -10.78 12.75
C HIS A 156 -8.71 -9.74 12.49
N TYR A 157 -8.41 -8.88 13.46
CA TYR A 157 -7.38 -7.85 13.33
C TYR A 157 -6.93 -7.29 14.68
N LYS A 158 -5.73 -6.69 14.65
CA LYS A 158 -5.20 -5.79 15.69
C LYS A 158 -5.30 -4.35 15.23
N ARG A 159 -5.60 -3.42 16.14
CA ARG A 159 -5.61 -1.97 15.87
C ARG A 159 -4.52 -1.26 16.66
N TYR A 160 -3.78 -0.45 15.93
CA TYR A 160 -2.71 0.39 16.43
C TYR A 160 -3.02 1.84 16.12
N LYS A 161 -3.14 2.68 17.14
CA LYS A 161 -3.20 4.13 16.97
C LYS A 161 -1.79 4.63 16.70
N LEU A 162 -1.57 5.14 15.49
CA LEU A 162 -0.28 5.70 15.08
C LEU A 162 -0.12 7.12 15.65
N ASN A 163 1.14 7.58 15.70
CA ASN A 163 1.46 8.97 16.06
C ASN A 163 0.99 9.97 15.01
N GLN A 164 0.82 9.51 13.77
CA GLN A 164 0.31 10.31 12.66
C GLN A 164 -1.22 10.22 12.60
N ASP A 165 -1.88 11.38 12.68
CA ASP A 165 -3.31 11.48 12.44
C ASP A 165 -3.66 11.20 10.97
N TYR A 166 -4.87 10.69 10.76
CA TYR A 166 -5.46 10.61 9.44
C TYR A 166 -5.94 12.00 9.01
N PHE A 167 -5.63 12.37 7.77
CA PHE A 167 -6.20 13.53 7.10
C PHE A 167 -6.49 13.19 5.64
N ALA A 168 -7.75 13.34 5.21
CA ALA A 168 -8.22 12.89 3.89
C ALA A 168 -7.43 13.46 2.69
N LEU A 169 -6.77 14.62 2.82
CA LEU A 169 -5.95 15.25 1.78
C LEU A 169 -4.44 15.08 2.02
N GLY A 170 -4.05 14.56 3.18
CA GLY A 170 -2.68 14.41 3.61
C GLY A 170 -2.37 12.94 3.85
N PRO A 171 -1.85 12.58 5.04
CA PRO A 171 -1.68 11.19 5.42
C PRO A 171 -3.02 10.47 5.52
N ASN A 172 -3.31 9.61 4.54
CA ASN A 172 -4.52 8.82 4.46
C ASN A 172 -4.22 7.38 4.01
N CYS A 173 -5.28 6.60 3.78
CA CYS A 173 -5.19 5.21 3.37
C CYS A 173 -4.38 5.04 2.06
N THR A 174 -4.63 5.89 1.06
CA THR A 174 -3.96 5.86 -0.23
C THR A 174 -2.51 6.31 -0.12
N THR A 175 -2.22 7.45 0.50
CA THR A 175 -0.84 7.96 0.57
C THR A 175 0.06 7.02 1.37
N GLN A 176 -0.44 6.48 2.49
CA GLN A 176 0.35 5.56 3.31
C GLN A 176 0.58 4.22 2.57
N SER A 177 -0.44 3.71 1.87
CA SER A 177 -0.30 2.49 1.07
C SER A 177 0.71 2.69 -0.07
N LEU A 178 0.74 3.87 -0.69
CA LEU A 178 1.74 4.24 -1.70
C LEU A 178 3.13 4.42 -1.09
N ASP A 179 3.27 5.04 0.09
CA ASP A 179 4.55 5.20 0.77
C ASP A 179 5.16 3.85 1.17
N ALA A 180 4.33 2.90 1.62
CA ALA A 180 4.72 1.53 1.88
C ALA A 180 5.14 0.82 0.58
N THR A 181 4.32 0.91 -0.47
CA THR A 181 4.62 0.29 -1.77
C THR A 181 5.91 0.81 -2.39
N LYS A 182 6.20 2.11 -2.26
CA LYS A 182 7.44 2.75 -2.73
C LYS A 182 8.69 2.22 -2.05
N LYS A 183 8.58 1.57 -0.87
CA LYS A 183 9.71 0.88 -0.24
C LYS A 183 10.19 -0.32 -1.07
N ALA A 184 9.27 -1.03 -1.71
CA ALA A 184 9.57 -2.13 -2.63
C ALA A 184 9.82 -1.63 -4.07
N ILE A 185 9.01 -0.67 -4.52
CA ILE A 185 8.92 -0.22 -5.91
C ILE A 185 9.04 1.31 -5.96
N PRO A 186 10.26 1.90 -5.95
CA PRO A 186 10.45 3.35 -5.86
C PRO A 186 9.84 4.18 -6.99
N SER A 187 9.56 3.56 -8.15
CA SER A 187 8.89 4.21 -9.29
C SER A 187 7.36 4.28 -9.16
N MET A 188 6.76 3.68 -8.13
CA MET A 188 5.31 3.65 -7.98
C MET A 188 4.71 5.06 -7.89
N ALA A 189 3.76 5.36 -8.78
CA ALA A 189 2.92 6.56 -8.77
C ALA A 189 3.71 7.89 -8.89
N LYS A 190 4.84 7.90 -9.59
CA LYS A 190 5.57 9.11 -10.00
C LYS A 190 4.70 10.02 -10.89
N SER A 191 3.99 9.45 -11.85
CA SER A 191 3.09 10.20 -12.76
C SER A 191 1.65 10.30 -12.22
N GLY A 192 1.37 9.71 -11.06
CA GLY A 192 0.03 9.60 -10.49
C GLY A 192 -0.67 10.93 -10.27
N HIS A 193 0.06 12.02 -10.02
CA HIS A 193 -0.51 13.36 -9.82
C HIS A 193 -1.43 13.81 -10.98
N ARG A 194 -1.22 13.30 -12.19
CA ARG A 194 -2.05 13.57 -13.38
C ARG A 194 -3.48 13.05 -13.27
N PHE A 195 -3.72 12.10 -12.36
CA PHE A 195 -5.03 11.48 -12.14
C PHE A 195 -5.80 12.14 -10.99
N VAL A 196 -5.19 13.11 -10.27
CA VAL A 196 -5.83 13.77 -9.14
C VAL A 196 -7.03 14.58 -9.63
N ASN A 197 -8.21 14.17 -9.19
CA ASN A 197 -9.46 14.86 -9.47
C ASN A 197 -10.32 14.83 -8.21
N SER A 198 -10.21 15.89 -7.41
CA SER A 198 -10.92 16.04 -6.13
C SER A 198 -12.43 16.25 -6.32
N ASP A 199 -12.88 16.64 -7.52
CA ASP A 199 -14.30 16.81 -7.80
C ASP A 199 -15.10 15.53 -7.75
N LYS A 200 -14.45 14.37 -7.96
CA LYS A 200 -15.08 13.05 -7.93
C LYS A 200 -15.48 12.60 -6.51
N VAL A 201 -14.89 13.16 -5.47
CA VAL A 201 -14.92 12.53 -4.13
C VAL A 201 -15.28 13.51 -3.01
N LEU A 202 -14.95 14.80 -3.15
CA LEU A 202 -15.26 15.79 -2.10
C LEU A 202 -16.75 16.15 -2.09
N PRO A 203 -17.42 16.15 -0.92
CA PRO A 203 -18.77 16.68 -0.81
C PRO A 203 -18.78 18.20 -1.08
N THR A 204 -19.91 18.73 -1.56
CA THR A 204 -20.07 20.15 -1.91
C THR A 204 -19.64 21.10 -0.80
N THR A 205 -19.93 20.75 0.46
CA THR A 205 -19.54 21.54 1.63
C THR A 205 -18.02 21.62 1.81
N ALA A 206 -17.30 20.51 1.60
CA ALA A 206 -15.83 20.50 1.63
C ALA A 206 -15.25 21.32 0.46
N LYS A 207 -15.84 21.21 -0.74
CA LYS A 207 -15.43 22.03 -1.90
C LYS A 207 -15.59 23.53 -1.64
N LEU A 208 -16.72 23.94 -1.08
CA LEU A 208 -16.99 25.33 -0.71
C LEU A 208 -16.00 25.82 0.35
N ALA A 209 -15.73 25.02 1.38
CA ALA A 209 -14.76 25.34 2.42
C ALA A 209 -13.33 25.51 1.84
N PHE A 210 -12.92 24.65 0.91
CA PHE A 210 -11.60 24.75 0.28
C PHE A 210 -11.50 25.98 -0.62
N LYS A 211 -12.53 26.26 -1.41
CA LYS A 211 -12.58 27.45 -2.26
C LYS A 211 -12.51 28.73 -1.42
N ALA A 212 -13.27 28.80 -0.33
CA ALA A 212 -13.28 29.97 0.56
C ALA A 212 -11.97 30.19 1.31
N SER A 213 -11.25 29.10 1.62
CA SER A 213 -9.96 29.13 2.32
C SER A 213 -8.75 29.27 1.41
N LYS A 214 -8.93 29.29 0.08
CA LYS A 214 -7.84 29.21 -0.92
C LYS A 214 -6.92 28.00 -0.67
N TYR A 215 -7.49 26.89 -0.20
CA TYR A 215 -6.71 25.69 0.10
C TYR A 215 -6.16 25.07 -1.20
N GLU A 216 -4.85 24.89 -1.27
CA GLU A 216 -4.18 24.28 -2.42
C GLU A 216 -4.34 22.76 -2.39
N MET A 217 -4.86 22.19 -3.48
CA MET A 217 -4.98 20.73 -3.62
C MET A 217 -3.59 20.09 -3.68
N PRO A 218 -3.38 18.95 -2.99
CA PRO A 218 -2.12 18.25 -3.09
C PRO A 218 -1.84 17.75 -4.51
N ASN A 219 -0.60 17.94 -4.97
CA ASN A 219 -0.12 17.48 -6.27
C ASN A 219 0.45 16.05 -6.22
N TYR A 220 -0.25 15.13 -5.57
CA TYR A 220 0.10 13.70 -5.46
C TYR A 220 -1.17 12.84 -5.37
N LEU A 221 -1.08 11.54 -5.66
CA LEU A 221 -2.24 10.64 -5.50
C LEU A 221 -2.58 10.43 -4.03
N PHE A 222 -3.80 10.80 -3.64
CA PHE A 222 -4.31 10.63 -2.28
C PHE A 222 -5.75 10.10 -2.22
N LEU A 223 -6.44 10.00 -3.36
CA LEU A 223 -7.82 9.50 -3.42
C LEU A 223 -7.84 8.06 -3.94
N PRO A 224 -8.53 7.12 -3.25
CA PRO A 224 -8.63 5.73 -3.69
C PRO A 224 -9.18 5.58 -5.12
N ASP A 225 -10.21 6.34 -5.48
CA ASP A 225 -10.79 6.28 -6.83
C ASP A 225 -9.82 6.80 -7.89
N ASN A 226 -9.04 7.85 -7.61
CA ASN A 226 -8.00 8.30 -8.56
C ASN A 226 -6.82 7.32 -8.64
N LEU A 227 -6.47 6.66 -7.53
CA LEU A 227 -5.51 5.56 -7.56
C LEU A 227 -6.02 4.42 -8.43
N ASN A 228 -7.31 4.08 -8.35
CA ASN A 228 -7.94 3.08 -9.21
C ASN A 228 -7.82 3.45 -10.70
N ASP A 229 -8.13 4.70 -11.06
CA ASP A 229 -8.02 5.20 -12.44
C ASP A 229 -6.56 5.10 -12.93
N TYR A 230 -5.59 5.57 -12.12
CA TYR A 230 -4.16 5.46 -12.42
C TYR A 230 -3.70 4.01 -12.64
N LEU A 231 -4.12 3.08 -11.78
CA LEU A 231 -3.74 1.66 -11.86
C LEU A 231 -4.41 0.93 -13.04
N LYS A 232 -5.56 1.42 -13.51
CA LYS A 232 -6.28 0.87 -14.66
C LYS A 232 -5.71 1.35 -15.99
N GLU A 233 -5.45 2.64 -16.11
CA GLU A 233 -5.16 3.28 -17.41
C GLU A 233 -3.67 3.21 -17.76
N SER A 234 -2.81 3.85 -16.98
CA SER A 234 -1.40 4.03 -17.34
C SER A 234 -0.49 4.12 -16.11
N PRO A 235 -0.36 3.02 -15.33
CA PRO A 235 0.52 3.04 -14.18
C PRO A 235 2.00 3.08 -14.61
N ASP A 236 2.83 3.75 -13.81
CA ASP A 236 4.29 3.81 -14.01
C ASP A 236 4.96 2.42 -13.94
N VAL A 237 4.27 1.48 -13.29
CA VAL A 237 4.71 0.11 -13.10
C VAL A 237 3.60 -0.81 -13.55
N LYS A 238 3.90 -1.71 -14.48
CA LYS A 238 2.93 -2.65 -15.01
C LYS A 238 2.42 -3.57 -13.90
N VAL A 239 1.10 -3.62 -13.74
CA VAL A 239 0.43 -4.55 -12.84
C VAL A 239 0.56 -5.99 -13.38
N ASN A 240 0.99 -6.93 -12.53
CA ASN A 240 1.13 -8.34 -12.88
C ASN A 240 -0.15 -9.15 -12.64
N ILE A 241 -0.89 -8.81 -11.59
CA ILE A 241 -2.06 -9.56 -11.11
C ILE A 241 -3.22 -8.58 -10.93
N LYS A 242 -4.41 -8.94 -11.43
CA LYS A 242 -5.63 -8.14 -11.26
C LYS A 242 -6.75 -9.04 -10.78
N ASN A 243 -7.25 -8.81 -9.56
CA ASN A 243 -8.42 -9.49 -9.03
C ASN A 243 -9.51 -8.49 -8.64
N THR A 244 -10.75 -8.93 -8.61
CA THR A 244 -11.91 -8.13 -8.15
C THR A 244 -12.71 -8.94 -7.15
N TYR A 245 -13.02 -8.34 -6.01
CA TYR A 245 -13.79 -8.93 -4.94
C TYR A 245 -15.04 -8.09 -4.68
N ARG A 246 -16.19 -8.74 -4.65
CA ARG A 246 -17.50 -8.13 -4.36
C ARG A 246 -18.46 -9.20 -3.85
N ILE A 247 -19.52 -8.79 -3.15
CA ILE A 247 -20.66 -9.66 -2.89
C ILE A 247 -21.30 -10.03 -4.24
N ASN A 248 -21.45 -11.33 -4.49
CA ASN A 248 -22.35 -11.82 -5.53
C ASN A 248 -23.77 -11.70 -4.97
N ARG A 249 -24.61 -10.87 -5.61
CA ARG A 249 -26.05 -10.81 -5.35
C ARG A 249 -26.76 -11.72 -6.34
#